data_AF-A0A0V8CVM3-F1
#
_entry.id   AF-A0A0V8CVM3-F1
#
_cell.length_a   1.000
_cell.length_b   1.000
_cell.length_c   1.000
_cell.angle_alpha   90.00
_cell.angle_beta   90.00
_cell.angle_gamma   90.00
#
_symmetry.space_group_name_H-M   'P 1'
#
loop_
_entity.id
_entity.type
_entity.pdbx_description
1 polymer ?
#
loop_
_entity_poly.entity_id
_entity_poly.type
_entity_poly.pdbx_seq_one_letter_code
_entity_poly.pdbx_strand_id
1 'polypeptide(L)' 'MGSKPILVMDESTASVDKKTALAVEKNILENPDLTVIMITHHLYDETQSYLDEVIHLGQEIA' A
#
# COMPACT_ATOMS: atom_id res chain seq x y z
N MET A 1 -13.69 10.16 -18.72
CA MET A 1 -12.30 10.21 -18.20
C MET A 1 -12.42 9.90 -16.72
N GLY A 2 -11.89 8.75 -16.28
CA GLY A 2 -12.28 8.13 -15.01
C GLY A 2 -11.83 8.92 -13.80
N SER A 3 -12.79 9.36 -12.98
CA SER A 3 -12.55 10.02 -11.69
C SER A 3 -12.35 8.96 -10.60
N LYS A 4 -11.33 8.12 -10.72
CA LYS A 4 -10.99 7.18 -9.64
C LYS A 4 -10.55 8.00 -8.43
N PRO A 5 -11.17 7.84 -7.25
CA PRO A 5 -10.70 8.50 -6.03
C PRO A 5 -9.25 8.10 -5.75
N ILE A 6 -8.46 9.06 -5.27
CA ILE A 6 -7.07 8.84 -4.86
C ILE A 6 -7.04 8.74 -3.34
N LEU A 7 -6.53 7.63 -2.83
CA LEU A 7 -6.26 7.41 -1.41
C LEU A 7 -4.75 7.46 -1.17
N VAL A 8 -4.32 8.37 -0.30
CA VAL A 8 -2.94 8.46 0.15
C VAL A 8 -2.87 7.98 1.60
N MET A 9 -2.05 6.98 1.87
CA MET A 9 -1.83 6.41 3.20
C MET A 9 -0.37 6.63 3.60
N ASP A 10 -0.15 7.28 4.74
CA ASP A 10 1.18 7.51 5.31
C ASP A 10 1.26 6.83 6.68
N GLU A 11 2.09 5.80 6.80
CA GLU A 11 2.33 5.01 8.02
C GLU A 11 1.07 4.57 8.80
N SER A 12 -0.06 4.40 8.09
CA SER A 12 -1.38 4.28 8.71
C SER A 12 -1.60 3.00 9.52
N THR A 13 -0.72 2.00 9.39
CA THR A 13 -0.81 0.69 10.06
C THR A 13 0.16 0.52 11.23
N ALA A 14 0.93 1.54 11.61
CA ALA A 14 1.94 1.44 12.66
C ALA A 14 1.39 1.04 14.05
N SER A 15 0.10 1.29 14.33
CA SER A 15 -0.56 0.94 15.61
C SER A 15 -1.53 -0.25 15.52
N VAL A 16 -1.65 -0.89 14.36
CA VAL A 16 -2.60 -1.98 14.10
C VAL A 16 -1.84 -3.31 14.10
N ASP A 17 -2.45 -4.38 14.60
CA ASP A 17 -1.81 -5.70 14.54
C ASP A 17 -1.62 -6.14 13.07
N LYS A 18 -0.51 -6.83 12.79
CA LYS A 18 -0.12 -7.24 11.42
C LYS A 18 -1.26 -7.90 10.64
N LYS A 19 -2.09 -8.72 11.31
CA LYS A 19 -3.17 -9.46 10.65
C LYS A 19 -4.29 -8.52 10.21
N THR A 20 -4.68 -7.59 11.08
CA THR A 20 -5.70 -6.58 10.77
C THR A 20 -5.20 -5.59 9.72
N ALA A 21 -3.94 -5.15 9.81
CA ALA A 21 -3.32 -4.27 8.83
C ALA A 21 -3.33 -4.88 7.42
N LEU A 22 -2.86 -6.13 7.28
CA LEU A 22 -2.88 -6.87 6.02
C LEU A 22 -4.29 -7.02 5.44
N ALA A 23 -5.29 -7.29 6.29
CA ALA A 23 -6.66 -7.43 5.84
C ALA A 23 -7.21 -6.10 5.29
N VAL A 24 -6.93 -4.98 5.96
CA VAL A 24 -7.36 -3.65 5.50
C VAL A 24 -6.65 -3.26 4.21
N GLU A 25 -5.32 -3.39 4.15
CA GLU A 25 -4.52 -3.08 2.96
C GLU A 25 -4.99 -3.91 1.75
N LYS A 26 -5.21 -5.21 1.92
CA LYS A 26 -5.69 -6.08 0.85
C LYS A 26 -7.06 -5.62 0.31
N ASN A 27 -8.03 -5.33 1.18
CA ASN A 27 -9.35 -4.86 0.75
C ASN A 27 -9.28 -3.54 -0.03
N ILE A 28 -8.33 -2.67 0.31
CA ILE A 28 -8.11 -1.39 -0.36
C ILE A 28 -7.42 -1.59 -1.72
N LEU A 29 -6.36 -2.40 -1.76
CA LEU A 29 -5.56 -2.64 -2.97
C LEU A 29 -6.29 -3.50 -4.02
N GLU A 30 -7.19 -4.39 -3.60
CA GLU A 30 -8.02 -5.17 -4.53
C GLU A 30 -9.12 -4.35 -5.22
N ASN A 31 -9.36 -3.11 -4.81
CA ASN A 31 -10.39 -2.27 -5.39
C ASN A 31 -9.90 -1.63 -6.71
N PRO A 32 -10.37 -2.08 -7.88
CA PRO A 32 -9.90 -1.57 -9.16
C PRO A 32 -10.35 -0.14 -9.43
N ASP A 33 -11.32 0.41 -8.70
CA ASP A 33 -11.83 1.77 -8.87
C ASP A 33 -11.08 2.81 -8.03
N LEU A 34 -10.08 2.40 -7.26
CA LEU A 34 -9.28 3.26 -6.40
C LEU A 34 -7.84 3.38 -6.94
N THR A 35 -7.23 4.55 -6.78
CA THR A 35 -5.78 4.70 -6.92
C THR A 35 -5.18 4.89 -5.53
N VAL A 36 -4.22 4.04 -5.18
CA VAL A 36 -3.64 4.00 -3.83
C VAL A 36 -2.17 4.38 -3.91
N ILE A 37 -1.78 5.37 -3.09
CA ILE A 37 -0.38 5.70 -2.86
C ILE A 37 -0.12 5.44 -1.37
N MET A 38 0.80 4.54 -1.07
CA MET A 38 1.11 4.16 0.30
C MET A 38 2.59 4.42 0.59
N ILE A 39 2.85 5.03 1.75
CA ILE A 39 4.16 5.20 2.33
C ILE A 39 4.21 4.30 3.56
N THR A 40 5.07 3.29 3.52
CA THR A 40 5.22 2.32 4.60
C THR A 40 6.68 1.92 4.78
N HIS A 41 7.10 1.75 6.02
CA HIS A 41 8.37 1.12 6.38
C HIS A 41 8.27 -0.42 6.42
N HIS A 42 7.05 -0.96 6.36
CA HIS A 42 6.78 -2.40 6.46
C HIS A 42 6.01 -2.84 5.21
N LEU A 43 6.75 -3.20 4.17
CA LEU A 43 6.19 -3.91 3.02
C LEU A 43 6.18 -5.41 3.32
N TYR A 44 5.02 -6.05 3.23
CA TYR A 44 4.87 -7.49 3.39
C TYR A 44 4.82 -8.14 2.01
N ASP A 45 5.45 -9.32 1.86
CA ASP A 45 5.43 -10.09 0.61
C ASP A 45 3.99 -10.35 0.15
N GLU A 46 3.07 -10.55 1.10
CA GLU A 46 1.66 -10.79 0.83
C GLU A 46 0.98 -9.58 0.16
N THR A 47 1.25 -8.35 0.60
CA THR A 47 0.62 -7.14 0.02
C THR A 47 1.37 -6.62 -1.20
N GLN A 48 2.67 -6.90 -1.30
CA GLN A 48 3.50 -6.54 -2.45
C GLN A 48 2.93 -7.09 -3.77
N SER A 49 2.31 -8.27 -3.75
CA SER A 49 1.71 -8.88 -4.94
C SER A 49 0.50 -8.10 -5.52
N TYR A 50 -0.09 -7.20 -4.74
CA TYR A 50 -1.24 -6.38 -5.13
C TYR A 50 -0.83 -4.96 -5.55
N LEU A 51 0.46 -4.61 -5.46
CA LEU A 51 0.96 -3.31 -5.87
C LEU A 51 1.36 -3.34 -7.34
N ASP A 52 0.93 -2.33 -8.08
CA ASP A 52 1.34 -2.15 -9.48
C ASP A 52 2.82 -1.77 -9.56
N GLU A 53 3.29 -0.91 -8.65
CA GLU A 53 4.69 -0.50 -8.55
C GLU A 53 5.13 -0.29 -7.09
N VAL A 54 6.41 -0.55 -6.81
CA VAL A 54 7.06 -0.31 -5.51
C VAL A 54 8.28 0.58 -5.72
N ILE A 55 8.28 1.75 -5.09
CA ILE A 55 9.37 2.74 -5.18
C ILE A 55 10.11 2.75 -3.84
N HIS A 56 11.41 2.43 -3.89
CA HIS A 56 12.29 2.52 -2.73
C HIS A 56 12.98 3.88 -2.72
N LEU A 57 12.70 4.68 -1.69
CA LEU A 57 13.33 5.98 -1.50
C LEU A 57 14.50 5.85 -0.52
N GLY A 58 15.72 6.21 -0.93
CA GLY A 58 16.87 6.33 -0.04
C GLY A 58 17.77 5.10 0.13
N GLN A 59 17.54 3.99 -0.59
CA GLN A 59 18.57 2.95 -0.77
C GLN A 59 19.33 3.19 -2.07
N GLU A 60 20.63 3.48 -1.99
CA GLU A 60 21.51 3.33 -3.13
C GLU A 60 21.51 1.85 -3.54
N ILE A 61 21.09 1.60 -4.78
CA ILE A 61 21.20 0.29 -5.41
C ILE A 61 22.70 0.06 -5.63
N ALA A 62 23.32 -0.80 -4.82
CA ALA A 62 24.69 -1.26 -5.04
C ALA A 62 24.76 -2.22 -6.24
#